data_AF-A0A9P8KM80-F1
#
_entry.id   AF-A0A9P8KM80-F1
#
_cell.length_a   1.000
_cell.length_b   1.000
_cell.length_c   1.000
_cell.angle_alpha   90.00
_cell.angle_beta   90.00
_cell.angle_gamma   90.00
#
_symmetry.space_group_name_H-M   'P 1'
#
loop_
_entity.id
_entity.type
_entity.pdbx_description
1 polymer ?
#
loop_
_entity_poly.entity_id
_entity_poly.type
_entity_poly.pdbx_seq_one_letter_code
_entity_poly.pdbx_strand_id
1 'polypeptide(L)'
;MNYEKFSDYVAHYMCAERLRKLIDPNDGFNGAEWYEKHMLLFDAKDEMFQVQTLTDWDAQLQFRLFSLPRSGDGAVVDKSWHEAEALVTSLLANTSMVKLPHGPGNGGLKINMLADLWDAEENSNKDNEEGSFAAYLRYGSAHFDQTREVKKLEWQNPEEEVITIGYLEPVKI
;
A
#
# COMPACT_ATOMS: atom_id res chain seq x y z
N MET A 1 -12.27 3.25 -17.54
CA MET A 1 -10.81 3.38 -17.30
C MET A 1 -10.20 4.16 -18.44
N ASN A 2 -9.44 5.22 -18.17
CA ASN A 2 -8.69 5.93 -19.20
C ASN A 2 -7.39 5.15 -19.46
N TYR A 3 -7.34 4.43 -20.58
CA TYR A 3 -6.22 3.53 -20.90
C TYR A 3 -4.91 4.28 -21.15
N GLU A 4 -4.94 5.51 -21.64
CA GLU A 4 -3.74 6.32 -21.84
C GLU A 4 -3.12 6.69 -20.49
N LYS A 5 -3.92 7.21 -19.56
CA LYS A 5 -3.45 7.53 -18.19
C LYS A 5 -2.98 6.29 -17.44
N PHE A 6 -3.66 5.16 -17.62
CA PHE A 6 -3.26 3.91 -17.00
C PHE A 6 -1.92 3.42 -17.55
N SER A 7 -1.75 3.41 -18.87
CA SER A 7 -0.48 3.01 -19.51
C SER A 7 0.67 3.94 -19.14
N ASP A 8 0.44 5.26 -19.09
CA ASP A 8 1.42 6.25 -18.64
C ASP A 8 1.89 5.98 -17.19
N TYR A 9 0.93 5.74 -16.28
CA TYR A 9 1.23 5.35 -14.90
C TYR A 9 2.04 4.04 -14.82
N VAL A 10 1.64 3.01 -15.57
CA VAL A 10 2.34 1.71 -15.60
C VAL A 10 3.74 1.83 -16.21
N ALA A 11 3.94 2.71 -17.20
CA ALA A 11 5.23 2.93 -17.84
C ALA A 11 6.31 3.34 -16.82
N HIS A 12 5.96 4.15 -15.81
CA HIS A 12 6.90 4.52 -14.74
C HIS A 12 7.47 3.30 -13.99
N TYR A 13 6.61 2.31 -13.67
CA TYR A 13 7.05 1.07 -13.02
C TYR A 13 7.94 0.24 -13.94
N MET A 14 7.56 0.12 -15.21
CA MET A 14 8.34 -0.64 -16.19
C MET A 14 9.72 0.00 -16.44
N CYS A 15 9.80 1.34 -16.45
CA CYS A 15 11.06 2.07 -16.54
C CYS A 15 11.93 1.82 -15.31
N ALA A 16 11.39 1.87 -14.09
CA ALA A 16 12.13 1.58 -12.86
C ALA A 16 12.62 0.12 -12.83
N GLU A 17 11.77 -0.83 -13.20
CA GLU A 17 12.11 -2.25 -13.34
C GLU A 17 13.24 -2.50 -14.34
N ARG A 18 13.23 -1.77 -15.46
CA ARG A 18 14.32 -1.80 -16.42
C ARG A 18 15.61 -1.23 -15.83
N LEU A 19 15.54 -0.04 -15.24
CA LEU A 19 16.71 0.67 -14.72
C LEU A 19 17.43 -0.13 -13.65
N ARG A 20 16.71 -0.76 -12.72
CA ARG A 20 17.33 -1.58 -11.66
C ARG A 20 18.03 -2.85 -12.17
N LYS A 21 17.81 -3.26 -13.42
CA LYS A 21 18.44 -4.42 -14.08
C LYS A 21 19.50 -4.03 -15.11
N LEU A 22 19.63 -2.74 -15.42
CA LEU A 22 20.45 -2.24 -16.51
C LEU A 22 21.92 -2.10 -16.09
N ILE A 23 22.83 -2.50 -16.96
CA ILE A 23 24.24 -2.10 -16.92
C ILE A 23 24.51 -1.36 -18.24
N ASP A 24 24.66 -0.04 -18.19
CA ASP A 24 24.88 0.78 -19.39
C ASP A 24 26.39 0.81 -19.75
N PRO A 25 26.79 0.26 -20.91
CA PRO A 25 28.20 0.23 -21.31
C PRO A 25 28.75 1.59 -21.76
N ASN A 26 27.89 2.58 -22.01
CA ASN A 26 28.31 3.89 -22.53
C ASN A 26 28.78 4.83 -21.41
N ASP A 27 28.12 4.78 -20.25
CA ASP A 27 28.45 5.63 -19.10
C ASP A 27 28.87 4.85 -17.83
N GLY A 28 28.76 3.52 -17.85
CA GLY A 28 29.14 2.65 -16.76
C GLY A 28 28.11 2.57 -15.63
N PHE A 29 26.89 3.08 -15.82
CA PHE A 29 25.82 2.94 -14.83
C PHE A 29 25.50 1.46 -14.57
N ASN A 30 25.55 1.06 -13.29
CA ASN A 30 25.15 -0.27 -12.84
C ASN A 30 23.91 -0.16 -11.95
N GLY A 31 22.75 -0.39 -12.55
CA GLY A 31 21.46 -0.28 -11.90
C GLY A 31 21.24 -1.31 -10.80
N ALA A 32 21.74 -2.54 -10.96
CA ALA A 32 21.61 -3.59 -9.95
C ALA A 32 22.39 -3.23 -8.69
N GLU A 33 23.65 -2.81 -8.84
CA GLU A 33 24.49 -2.34 -7.73
C GLU A 33 23.93 -1.06 -7.10
N TRP A 34 23.42 -0.13 -7.92
CA TRP A 34 22.79 1.09 -7.40
C TRP A 34 21.56 0.75 -6.56
N TYR A 35 20.69 -0.11 -7.06
CA TYR A 35 19.44 -0.50 -6.40
C TYR A 35 19.72 -1.17 -5.05
N GLU A 36 20.64 -2.14 -5.01
CA GLU A 36 21.05 -2.84 -3.79
C GLU A 36 21.53 -1.86 -2.70
N LYS A 37 22.30 -0.83 -3.07
CA LYS A 37 22.90 0.12 -2.12
C LYS A 37 21.96 1.22 -1.65
N HIS A 38 20.97 1.60 -2.46
CA HIS A 38 20.20 2.83 -2.25
C HIS A 38 18.72 2.59 -1.95
N MET A 39 18.20 1.39 -2.19
CA MET A 39 16.78 1.12 -1.99
C MET A 39 16.47 0.65 -0.57
N LEU A 40 15.39 1.21 -0.03
CA LEU A 40 14.79 0.75 1.22
C LEU A 40 13.62 -0.17 0.88
N LEU A 41 13.78 -1.45 1.20
CA LEU A 41 12.81 -2.48 0.86
C LEU A 41 12.10 -3.00 2.10
N PHE A 42 10.81 -3.22 1.95
CA PHE A 42 9.92 -3.72 2.99
C PHE A 42 9.09 -4.86 2.43
N ASP A 43 8.71 -5.80 3.30
CA ASP A 43 7.69 -6.77 2.94
C ASP A 43 6.35 -6.05 2.79
N ALA A 44 5.86 -5.93 1.55
CA ALA A 44 4.64 -5.20 1.27
C ALA A 44 3.41 -5.81 1.96
N LYS A 45 3.39 -7.14 2.19
CA LYS A 45 2.28 -7.79 2.88
C LYS A 45 2.20 -7.30 4.32
N ASP A 46 3.34 -7.28 5.00
CA ASP A 46 3.43 -6.96 6.41
C ASP A 46 3.37 -5.45 6.68
N GLU A 47 4.00 -4.65 5.83
CA GLU A 47 4.20 -3.21 6.07
C GLU A 47 3.20 -2.31 5.34
N MET A 48 2.44 -2.83 4.36
CA MET A 48 1.52 -2.03 3.53
C MET A 48 0.13 -2.65 3.41
N PHE A 49 0.02 -3.98 3.24
CA PHE A 49 -1.24 -4.69 3.01
C PHE A 49 -1.76 -5.45 4.24
N GLN A 50 -1.31 -5.09 5.44
CA GLN A 50 -1.68 -5.80 6.66
C GLN A 50 -3.20 -5.75 6.92
N VAL A 51 -3.87 -4.63 6.62
CA VAL A 51 -5.36 -4.53 6.69
C VAL A 51 -6.00 -5.66 5.90
N GLN A 52 -5.53 -5.86 4.66
CA GLN A 52 -6.10 -6.85 3.75
C GLN A 52 -5.87 -8.27 4.26
N THR A 53 -4.72 -8.53 4.87
CA THR A 53 -4.41 -9.82 5.49
C THR A 53 -5.25 -10.07 6.74
N LEU A 54 -5.45 -9.07 7.60
CA LEU A 54 -6.18 -9.21 8.87
C LEU A 54 -7.69 -9.36 8.67
N THR A 55 -8.23 -8.88 7.55
CA THR A 55 -9.66 -8.93 7.26
C THR A 55 -10.00 -9.85 6.10
N ASP A 56 -9.08 -10.70 5.65
CA ASP A 56 -9.25 -11.57 4.47
C ASP A 56 -9.82 -10.83 3.24
N TRP A 57 -9.31 -9.62 2.98
CA TRP A 57 -9.75 -8.76 1.87
C TRP A 57 -11.25 -8.38 1.90
N ASP A 58 -11.94 -8.57 3.03
CA ASP A 58 -13.35 -8.20 3.20
C ASP A 58 -13.52 -6.68 3.36
N ALA A 59 -13.86 -6.01 2.26
CA ALA A 59 -14.11 -4.57 2.23
C ALA A 59 -15.29 -4.12 3.11
N GLN A 60 -16.33 -4.96 3.27
CA GLN A 60 -17.50 -4.62 4.09
C GLN A 60 -17.14 -4.69 5.58
N LEU A 61 -16.37 -5.70 5.96
CA LEU A 61 -15.78 -5.81 7.29
C LEU A 61 -14.90 -4.60 7.61
N GLN A 62 -13.98 -4.25 6.70
CA GLN A 62 -13.13 -3.08 6.86
C GLN A 62 -13.95 -1.80 7.04
N PHE A 63 -14.93 -1.56 6.18
CA PHE A 63 -15.77 -0.37 6.23
C PHE A 63 -16.53 -0.28 7.55
N ARG A 64 -17.15 -1.40 7.98
CA ARG A 64 -17.86 -1.48 9.26
C ARG A 64 -16.93 -1.13 10.43
N LEU A 65 -15.76 -1.77 10.52
CA LEU A 65 -14.85 -1.57 11.65
C LEU A 65 -14.28 -0.15 11.69
N PHE A 66 -13.87 0.41 10.54
CA PHE A 66 -13.34 1.77 10.49
C PHE A 66 -14.41 2.84 10.76
N SER A 67 -15.66 2.58 10.40
CA SER A 67 -16.77 3.54 10.60
C SER A 67 -17.35 3.53 12.02
N LEU A 68 -16.96 2.58 12.89
CA LEU A 68 -17.49 2.53 14.25
C LEU A 68 -17.05 3.76 15.06
N PRO A 69 -17.95 4.32 15.90
CA PRO A 69 -17.55 5.34 16.86
C PRO A 69 -16.56 4.75 17.87
N ARG A 70 -15.33 5.25 17.86
CA ARG A 70 -14.29 4.87 18.83
C ARG A 70 -14.46 5.63 20.14
N SER A 71 -14.83 6.92 20.06
CA SER A 71 -14.94 7.83 21.21
C SER A 71 -16.14 8.78 21.07
N GLY A 72 -16.47 9.51 22.13
CA GLY A 72 -17.62 10.42 22.19
C GLY A 72 -18.92 9.72 22.60
N ASP A 73 -20.02 10.48 22.63
CA ASP A 73 -21.31 10.03 23.19
C ASP A 73 -21.94 8.83 22.44
N GLY A 74 -21.53 8.60 21.19
CA GLY A 74 -21.98 7.48 20.36
C GLY A 74 -21.16 6.19 20.52
N ALA A 75 -20.07 6.21 21.29
CA ALA A 75 -19.20 5.04 21.44
C ALA A 75 -19.82 4.00 22.38
N VAL A 76 -20.08 2.81 21.86
CA VAL A 76 -20.53 1.65 22.63
C VAL A 76 -19.41 0.62 22.62
N VAL A 77 -18.86 0.32 23.80
CA VAL A 77 -17.76 -0.64 23.95
C VAL A 77 -18.32 -2.05 24.00
N ASP A 78 -18.54 -2.63 22.82
CA ASP A 78 -19.00 -4.00 22.63
C ASP A 78 -17.95 -4.86 21.90
N LYS A 79 -18.36 -6.06 21.46
CA LYS A 79 -17.48 -6.97 20.72
C LYS A 79 -16.92 -6.34 19.44
N SER A 80 -17.74 -5.61 18.68
CA SER A 80 -17.32 -5.00 17.42
C SER A 80 -16.41 -3.79 17.65
N TRP A 81 -16.63 -3.04 18.73
CA TRP A 81 -15.69 -2.00 19.15
C TRP A 81 -14.31 -2.60 19.48
N HIS A 82 -14.26 -3.69 20.24
CA HIS A 82 -12.98 -4.35 20.55
C HIS A 82 -12.30 -4.94 19.32
N GLU A 83 -13.06 -5.45 18.36
CA GLU A 83 -12.56 -5.91 17.06
C GLU A 83 -11.91 -4.76 16.27
N ALA A 84 -12.55 -3.59 16.23
CA ALA A 84 -12.03 -2.40 15.56
C ALA A 84 -10.80 -1.82 16.27
N GLU A 85 -10.80 -1.74 17.61
CA GLU A 85 -9.64 -1.28 18.39
C GLU A 85 -8.45 -2.23 18.21
N ALA A 86 -8.67 -3.55 18.21
CA ALA A 86 -7.61 -4.52 17.96
C ALA A 86 -7.03 -4.37 16.55
N LEU A 87 -7.88 -4.20 15.53
CA LEU A 87 -7.44 -3.97 14.15
C LEU A 87 -6.60 -2.69 14.05
N VAL A 88 -7.15 -1.54 14.45
CA VAL A 88 -6.44 -0.24 14.30
C VAL A 88 -5.17 -0.18 15.12
N THR A 89 -5.20 -0.70 16.35
CA THR A 89 -3.99 -0.77 17.20
C THR A 89 -2.92 -1.66 16.57
N SER A 90 -3.31 -2.80 16.00
CA SER A 90 -2.37 -3.67 15.29
C SER A 90 -1.73 -2.95 14.11
N LEU A 91 -2.53 -2.23 13.29
CA LEU A 91 -2.01 -1.47 12.16
C LEU A 91 -1.02 -0.40 12.61
N LEU A 92 -1.38 0.39 13.61
CA LEU A 92 -0.52 1.45 14.14
C LEU A 92 0.78 0.90 14.76
N ALA A 93 0.75 -0.27 15.38
CA ALA A 93 1.93 -0.86 16.01
C ALA A 93 2.83 -1.63 15.03
N ASN A 94 2.24 -2.24 14.01
CA ASN A 94 2.92 -3.26 13.19
C ASN A 94 3.11 -2.87 11.73
N THR A 95 2.68 -1.68 11.31
CA THR A 95 2.89 -1.20 9.94
C THR A 95 3.62 0.14 9.92
N SER A 96 4.36 0.39 8.84
CA SER A 96 4.91 1.70 8.50
C SER A 96 4.03 2.44 7.48
N MET A 97 3.22 1.72 6.71
CA MET A 97 2.31 2.25 5.71
C MET A 97 1.00 1.46 5.70
N VAL A 98 -0.09 2.07 5.23
CA VAL A 98 -1.34 1.34 5.01
C VAL A 98 -1.85 1.66 3.62
N LYS A 99 -1.97 0.63 2.77
CA LYS A 99 -2.61 0.75 1.47
C LYS A 99 -4.04 0.25 1.52
N LEU A 100 -4.94 1.17 1.22
CA LEU A 100 -6.36 0.90 0.96
C LEU A 100 -6.57 1.14 -0.54
N PRO A 101 -6.56 0.09 -1.37
CA PRO A 101 -6.67 0.24 -2.83
C PRO A 101 -8.13 0.35 -3.26
N HIS A 102 -8.34 0.88 -4.46
CA HIS A 102 -9.58 0.67 -5.21
C HIS A 102 -9.51 -0.69 -5.90
N GLY A 103 -10.68 -1.28 -6.18
CA GLY A 103 -10.76 -2.46 -7.02
C GLY A 103 -10.31 -2.17 -8.46
N PRO A 104 -10.13 -3.20 -9.31
CA PRO A 104 -9.78 -3.05 -10.72
C PRO A 104 -10.90 -2.38 -11.57
N GLY A 105 -11.95 -1.85 -10.93
CA GLY A 105 -13.03 -1.10 -11.55
C GLY A 105 -13.96 -1.94 -12.42
N ASN A 106 -14.78 -1.27 -13.22
CA ASN A 106 -15.81 -1.86 -14.10
C ASN A 106 -15.26 -2.68 -15.30
N GLY A 107 -13.96 -3.03 -15.29
CA GLY A 107 -13.25 -3.66 -16.42
C GLY A 107 -13.30 -5.19 -16.47
N GLY A 108 -14.00 -5.87 -15.56
CA GLY A 108 -14.28 -7.32 -15.67
C GLY A 108 -14.23 -8.11 -14.37
N LEU A 109 -13.55 -7.62 -13.33
CA LEU A 109 -13.56 -8.20 -11.99
C LEU A 109 -14.22 -7.21 -11.03
N LYS A 110 -15.50 -7.43 -10.69
CA LYS A 110 -16.20 -6.65 -9.66
C LYS A 110 -15.74 -7.09 -8.27
N ILE A 111 -14.52 -6.71 -7.91
CA ILE A 111 -14.00 -6.83 -6.55
C ILE A 111 -14.13 -5.44 -5.94
N ASN A 112 -15.09 -5.27 -5.03
CA ASN A 112 -15.22 -4.03 -4.27
C ASN A 112 -14.14 -4.02 -3.19
N MET A 113 -13.31 -3.00 -3.19
CA MET A 113 -12.36 -2.70 -2.14
C MET A 113 -12.92 -1.59 -1.23
N LEU A 114 -12.32 -1.39 -0.06
CA LEU A 114 -12.77 -0.37 0.89
C LEU A 114 -12.85 1.02 0.27
N ALA A 115 -11.87 1.40 -0.56
CA ALA A 115 -11.86 2.72 -1.17
C ALA A 115 -13.06 2.93 -2.11
N ASP A 116 -13.51 1.88 -2.81
CA ASP A 116 -14.72 1.95 -3.65
C ASP A 116 -15.98 2.20 -2.81
N LEU A 117 -16.00 1.76 -1.54
CA LEU A 117 -17.12 2.03 -0.61
C LEU A 117 -17.10 3.48 -0.12
N TRP A 118 -15.91 4.06 0.11
CA TRP A 118 -15.76 5.46 0.50
C TRP A 118 -16.04 6.45 -0.63
N ASP A 119 -15.84 6.04 -1.89
CA ASP A 119 -16.19 6.84 -3.07
C ASP A 119 -17.71 7.04 -3.24
N ALA A 120 -18.54 6.22 -2.58
CA ALA A 120 -19.99 6.41 -2.59
C ALA A 120 -20.37 7.73 -1.89
N GLU A 121 -21.29 8.49 -2.48
CA GLU A 121 -21.66 9.84 -2.00
C GLU A 121 -22.12 9.82 -0.54
N GLU A 122 -22.90 8.79 -0.16
CA GLU A 122 -23.38 8.54 1.19
C GLU A 122 -22.27 8.26 2.22
N ASN A 123 -21.08 7.89 1.76
CA ASN A 123 -19.93 7.51 2.59
C ASN A 123 -18.76 8.50 2.49
N SER A 124 -18.95 9.63 1.83
CA SER A 124 -17.90 10.60 1.49
C SER A 124 -17.13 11.20 2.68
N ASN A 125 -17.66 11.07 3.91
CA ASN A 125 -17.01 11.50 5.14
C ASN A 125 -16.50 10.32 6.01
N LYS A 126 -16.73 9.07 5.61
CA LYS A 126 -16.49 7.88 6.44
C LYS A 126 -15.02 7.44 6.49
N ASP A 127 -14.16 7.99 5.64
CA ASP A 127 -12.72 7.76 5.67
C ASP A 127 -12.01 8.52 6.82
N ASN A 128 -12.68 9.54 7.39
CA ASN A 128 -12.12 10.38 8.44
C ASN A 128 -13.20 11.05 9.32
N GLU A 129 -14.31 10.37 9.57
CA GLU A 129 -15.36 10.90 10.44
C GLU A 129 -14.84 11.09 11.86
N GLU A 130 -15.04 12.27 12.46
CA GLU A 130 -14.52 12.60 13.78
C GLU A 130 -14.99 11.58 14.84
N GLY A 131 -14.06 11.13 15.69
CA GLY A 131 -14.34 10.15 16.73
C GLY A 131 -14.45 8.70 16.25
N SER A 132 -14.34 8.42 14.94
CA SER A 132 -14.31 7.06 14.38
C SER A 132 -12.95 6.37 14.49
N PHE A 133 -12.93 5.07 14.23
CA PHE A 133 -11.68 4.31 14.09
C PHE A 133 -10.86 4.73 12.86
N ALA A 134 -11.51 5.14 11.76
CA ALA A 134 -10.83 5.68 10.59
C ALA A 134 -10.05 6.96 10.93
N ALA A 135 -10.70 7.89 11.64
CA ALA A 135 -10.05 9.11 12.12
C ALA A 135 -8.93 8.82 13.12
N TYR A 136 -9.08 7.81 13.98
CA TYR A 136 -8.00 7.41 14.89
C TYR A 136 -6.78 6.85 14.15
N LEU A 137 -6.99 6.00 13.14
CA LEU A 137 -5.90 5.50 12.29
C LEU A 137 -5.16 6.65 11.59
N ARG A 138 -5.89 7.63 11.06
CA ARG A 138 -5.31 8.82 10.41
C ARG A 138 -4.58 9.72 11.40
N TYR A 139 -5.11 9.89 12.60
CA TYR A 139 -4.45 10.64 13.66
C TYR A 139 -3.13 9.96 14.04
N GLY A 140 -3.15 8.65 14.29
CA GLY A 140 -1.96 7.89 14.65
C GLY A 140 -0.88 7.95 13.57
N SER A 141 -1.24 7.89 12.28
CA SER A 141 -0.27 7.97 11.18
C SER A 141 0.42 9.34 11.04
N ALA A 142 -0.16 10.41 11.60
CA ALA A 142 0.40 11.76 11.55
C ALA A 142 1.06 12.21 12.86
N HIS A 143 0.67 11.61 14.00
CA HIS A 143 1.03 12.10 15.33
C HIS A 143 1.80 11.11 16.20
N PHE A 144 1.84 9.82 15.85
CA PHE A 144 2.57 8.83 16.63
C PHE A 144 3.93 8.53 16.01
N ASP A 145 4.94 8.45 16.87
CA ASP A 145 6.26 7.95 16.51
C ASP A 145 6.29 6.43 16.69
N GLN A 146 6.63 5.72 15.62
CA GLN A 146 6.77 4.27 15.66
C GLN A 146 7.99 3.89 16.50
N THR A 147 7.78 3.12 17.57
CA THR A 147 8.87 2.62 18.42
C THR A 147 9.39 1.26 17.97
N ARG A 148 8.66 0.58 17.08
CA ARG A 148 9.09 -0.68 16.48
C ARG A 148 10.24 -0.45 15.49
N GLU A 149 11.23 -1.34 15.51
CA GLU A 149 12.21 -1.42 14.44
C GLU A 149 11.56 -2.00 13.16
N VAL A 150 11.55 -1.21 12.09
CA VAL A 150 11.03 -1.65 10.80
C VAL A 150 12.03 -2.62 10.16
N LYS A 151 11.57 -3.85 9.91
CA LYS A 151 12.40 -4.89 9.29
C LYS A 151 12.55 -4.60 7.81
N LYS A 152 13.76 -4.23 7.42
CA LYS A 152 14.14 -4.07 6.02
C LYS A 152 14.36 -5.45 5.42
N LEU A 153 13.92 -5.62 4.19
CA LEU A 153 14.37 -6.75 3.40
C LEU A 153 15.78 -6.43 2.91
N GLU A 154 16.71 -7.36 3.14
CA GLU A 154 17.93 -7.39 2.36
C GLU A 154 17.52 -7.62 0.91
N TRP A 155 18.13 -6.90 -0.04
CA TRP A 155 17.88 -7.15 -1.45
C TRP A 155 18.22 -8.60 -1.75
N GLN A 156 17.17 -9.41 -1.93
CA GLN A 156 17.33 -10.82 -2.24
C GLN A 156 17.46 -10.96 -3.76
N ASN A 157 18.70 -10.71 -4.21
CA ASN A 157 19.39 -11.54 -5.20
C ASN A 157 19.66 -10.93 -6.59
N PRO A 158 20.90 -11.07 -7.09
CA PRO A 158 21.31 -11.00 -8.50
C PRO A 158 20.89 -12.20 -9.40
N GLU A 159 19.87 -12.98 -9.03
CA GLU A 159 19.36 -14.08 -9.90
C GLU A 159 18.50 -13.59 -11.06
N GLU A 160 18.00 -12.37 -10.97
CA GLU A 160 17.33 -11.75 -12.10
C GLU A 160 18.33 -11.41 -13.19
N GLU A 161 17.94 -11.64 -14.45
CA GLU A 161 18.76 -11.32 -15.60
C GLU A 161 19.07 -9.80 -15.62
N VAL A 162 20.35 -9.47 -15.46
CA VAL A 162 20.86 -8.12 -15.71
C VAL A 162 21.11 -7.95 -17.20
N ILE A 163 20.80 -6.77 -17.71
CA ILE A 163 20.86 -6.47 -19.15
C ILE A 163 21.98 -5.48 -19.38
N THR A 164 23.01 -5.88 -20.12
CA THR A 164 24.10 -4.97 -20.52
C THR A 164 23.77 -4.30 -21.84
N ILE A 165 23.18 -3.10 -21.78
CA ILE A 165 22.74 -2.36 -22.96
C ILE A 165 22.60 -0.86 -22.63
N GLY A 166 22.68 0.02 -23.64
CA GLY A 166 22.44 1.45 -23.45
C GLY A 166 21.00 1.73 -22.98
N TYR A 167 20.80 2.77 -22.18
CA TYR A 167 19.49 3.08 -21.57
C TYR A 167 18.34 3.23 -22.58
N LEU A 168 18.62 3.83 -23.76
CA LEU A 168 17.66 3.99 -24.86
C LEU A 168 17.59 2.80 -25.81
N GLU A 169 18.50 1.85 -25.68
CA GLU A 169 18.61 0.76 -26.63
C GLU A 169 17.59 -0.35 -26.31
N PRO A 170 16.87 -0.88 -27.30
CA PRO A 170 15.88 -1.92 -27.06
C PRO A 170 16.55 -3.27 -26.79
N VAL A 171 15.97 -4.05 -25.87
CA VAL A 171 16.33 -5.47 -25.71
C VAL A 171 15.89 -6.22 -26.96
N LYS A 172 16.81 -6.96 -27.58
CA LYS A 172 16.47 -7.83 -28.71
C LYS A 172 15.83 -9.11 -28.15
N ILE A 173 14.59 -9.36 -28.54
CA ILE A 173 13.80 -10.55 -28.17
C ILE A 173 13.92 -11.60 -29.27
#